data_AF-A0A2T0AQI4-F1
#
_entry.id   AF-A0A2T0AQI4-F1
#
_cell.length_a   1.000
_cell.length_b   1.000
_cell.length_c   1.000
_cell.angle_alpha   90.00
_cell.angle_beta   90.00
_cell.angle_gamma   90.00
#
_symmetry.space_group_name_H-M   'P 1'
#
loop_
_entity.id
_entity.type
_entity.pdbx_description
1 polymer ?
#
loop_
_entity_poly.entity_id
_entity_poly.type
_entity_poly.pdbx_seq_one_letter_code
_entity_poly.pdbx_strand_id
1 'polypeptide(L)'
;MVSPVYGNYWYPNYWLVSYLLNPAAPSYYSQPVAPINIAQEALWVNSWTRQQPSLLANSLVTLSNYARQLWEASQPLQLSTSNNVFLQRTATSSAPNTVTAQAQPDATLSTYAISISQIATAQQNIGISLTSAAATGLTPGTYTLDFPR
;
A
#
# COMPACT_ATOMS: atom_id res chain seq x y z
N MET A 1 -32.71 -29.48 -26.92
CA MET A 1 -31.45 -30.11 -27.40
C MET A 1 -30.95 -29.31 -28.59
N VAL A 2 -29.90 -28.52 -28.41
CA VAL A 2 -29.20 -27.82 -29.51
C VAL A 2 -27.71 -27.95 -29.24
N SER A 3 -26.98 -28.44 -30.25
CA SER A 3 -25.57 -28.84 -30.20
C SER A 3 -24.63 -27.63 -30.10
N PRO A 4 -23.57 -27.66 -29.26
CA PRO A 4 -22.56 -26.59 -29.25
C PRO A 4 -21.60 -26.80 -30.43
N VAL A 5 -21.73 -25.95 -31.45
CA VAL A 5 -20.73 -25.83 -32.52
C VAL A 5 -19.51 -25.13 -31.92
N TYR A 6 -18.40 -25.86 -31.83
CA TYR A 6 -17.08 -25.34 -31.48
C TYR A 6 -16.63 -24.28 -32.50
N GLY A 7 -16.98 -23.02 -32.24
CA GLY A 7 -16.38 -21.85 -32.87
C GLY A 7 -15.20 -21.40 -32.03
N ASN A 8 -13.99 -21.75 -32.45
CA ASN A 8 -12.74 -21.35 -31.83
C ASN A 8 -12.61 -19.82 -31.81
N TYR A 9 -12.99 -19.18 -30.70
CA TYR A 9 -12.67 -17.78 -30.41
C TYR A 9 -11.18 -17.70 -30.06
N TRP A 10 -10.32 -17.59 -31.08
CA TRP A 10 -8.91 -17.27 -30.88
C TRP A 10 -8.79 -15.84 -30.36
N TYR A 11 -8.69 -15.71 -29.04
CA TYR A 11 -8.34 -14.47 -28.35
C TYR A 11 -6.99 -13.96 -28.88
N PRO A 12 -6.90 -12.75 -29.49
CA PRO A 12 -5.66 -12.26 -30.07
C PRO A 12 -4.81 -11.45 -29.07
N ASN A 13 -5.14 -11.44 -27.78
CA ASN A 13 -4.45 -10.58 -26.81
C ASN A 13 -2.98 -10.95 -26.58
N TYR A 14 -2.56 -12.18 -26.89
CA TYR A 14 -1.16 -12.61 -26.77
C TYR A 14 -0.30 -12.34 -28.02
N TRP A 15 -0.92 -12.10 -29.18
CA TRP A 15 -0.17 -11.84 -30.43
C TRP A 15 0.16 -10.35 -30.63
N LEU A 16 -0.64 -9.45 -30.05
CA LEU A 16 -0.50 -8.01 -30.22
C LEU A 16 0.76 -7.43 -29.55
N VAL A 17 1.14 -7.95 -28.39
CA VAL A 17 2.35 -7.49 -27.68
C VAL A 17 3.62 -7.86 -28.44
N SER A 18 3.65 -9.06 -29.01
CA SER A 18 4.75 -9.51 -29.88
C SER A 18 4.81 -8.76 -31.21
N TYR A 19 3.68 -8.27 -31.72
CA TYR A 19 3.61 -7.53 -32.99
C TYR A 19 4.09 -6.08 -32.87
N LEU A 20 3.83 -5.42 -31.74
CA LEU A 20 4.30 -4.04 -31.49
C LEU A 20 5.81 -3.97 -31.18
N LEU A 21 6.42 -5.10 -30.79
CA LEU A 21 7.83 -5.17 -30.37
C LEU A 21 8.72 -5.94 -31.35
N ASN A 22 8.19 -6.46 -32.46
CA ASN A 22 8.98 -7.18 -33.46
C ASN A 22 9.37 -6.26 -34.64
N PRO A 23 10.66 -5.90 -34.81
CA PRO A 23 11.13 -5.14 -35.97
C PRO A 23 11.08 -5.92 -37.29
N ALA A 24 10.76 -7.22 -37.25
CA ALA A 24 10.62 -8.09 -38.43
C ALA A 24 9.16 -8.50 -38.68
N ALA A 25 8.26 -7.52 -38.83
CA ALA A 25 6.90 -7.80 -39.31
C ALA A 25 6.99 -8.53 -40.67
N PRO A 26 6.29 -9.65 -40.88
CA PRO A 26 6.41 -10.43 -42.10
C PRO A 26 5.84 -9.62 -43.27
N SER A 27 6.69 -9.31 -44.25
CA SER A 27 6.30 -8.83 -45.56
C SER A 27 5.46 -9.92 -46.24
N TYR A 28 4.13 -9.71 -46.29
CA TYR A 28 3.26 -10.65 -46.98
C TYR A 28 3.42 -10.51 -48.50
N TYR A 29 3.80 -11.62 -49.12
CA TYR A 29 3.76 -11.83 -50.56
C TYR A 29 2.32 -11.71 -51.08
N SER A 30 2.14 -10.99 -52.19
CA SER A 30 0.88 -10.84 -52.89
C SER A 30 0.44 -12.18 -53.52
N GLN A 31 -0.63 -12.77 -53.00
CA GLN A 31 -1.40 -13.79 -53.71
C GLN A 31 -2.74 -13.20 -54.19
N PRO A 32 -3.24 -13.60 -55.38
CA PRO A 32 -4.42 -13.00 -55.97
C PRO A 32 -5.68 -13.48 -55.25
N VAL A 33 -6.38 -12.54 -54.61
CA VAL A 33 -7.65 -12.80 -53.92
C VAL A 33 -8.80 -12.35 -54.83
N ALA A 34 -9.89 -13.14 -54.86
CA ALA A 34 -11.20 -12.77 -55.42
C ALA A 34 -11.58 -11.32 -55.03
N PRO A 35 -12.40 -10.59 -55.80
CA PRO A 35 -12.60 -9.15 -55.61
C PRO A 35 -13.04 -8.88 -54.18
N ILE A 36 -12.10 -8.37 -53.38
CA ILE A 36 -12.35 -7.96 -52.02
C ILE A 36 -13.20 -6.70 -52.11
N ASN A 37 -14.31 -6.66 -51.39
CA ASN A 37 -15.11 -5.45 -51.31
C ASN A 37 -14.25 -4.37 -50.64
N ILE A 38 -13.79 -3.39 -51.41
CA ILE A 38 -12.91 -2.29 -50.98
C ILE A 38 -13.47 -1.58 -49.74
N ALA A 39 -14.80 -1.54 -49.58
CA ALA A 39 -15.44 -0.97 -48.40
C ALA A 39 -15.17 -1.79 -47.12
N GLN A 40 -15.06 -3.11 -47.23
CA GLN A 40 -14.83 -4.02 -46.10
C GLN A 40 -13.39 -3.91 -45.57
N GLU A 41 -12.40 -3.79 -46.46
CA GLU A 41 -11.02 -3.49 -46.08
C GLU A 41 -10.88 -2.09 -45.47
N ALA A 42 -11.53 -1.08 -46.06
CA ALA A 42 -11.51 0.28 -45.53
C ALA A 42 -12.11 0.36 -44.12
N LEU A 43 -13.20 -0.38 -43.85
CA LEU A 43 -13.81 -0.46 -42.52
C LEU A 43 -12.89 -1.16 -41.51
N TRP A 44 -12.21 -2.23 -41.93
CA TRP A 44 -11.24 -2.93 -41.07
C TRP A 44 -10.07 -2.01 -40.69
N VAL A 45 -9.43 -1.36 -41.68
CA VAL A 45 -8.32 -0.42 -41.44
C VAL A 45 -8.76 0.74 -40.55
N ASN A 46 -9.96 1.30 -40.77
CA ASN A 46 -10.50 2.39 -39.96
C ASN A 46 -10.75 1.96 -38.50
N SER A 47 -11.30 0.76 -38.28
CA SER A 47 -11.49 0.23 -36.93
C SER A 47 -10.17 -0.01 -36.20
N TRP A 48 -9.17 -0.55 -36.89
CA TRP A 48 -7.84 -0.80 -36.34
C TRP A 48 -7.10 0.49 -35.98
N THR A 49 -7.08 1.47 -36.87
CA THR A 49 -6.47 2.79 -36.60
C THR A 49 -7.16 3.54 -35.47
N ARG A 50 -8.46 3.33 -35.25
CA ARG A 50 -9.17 3.88 -34.08
C ARG A 50 -8.86 3.15 -32.77
N GLN A 51 -8.51 1.87 -32.81
CA GLN A 51 -8.20 1.05 -31.63
C GLN A 51 -6.73 1.13 -31.19
N GLN A 52 -5.80 1.40 -32.11
CA GLN A 52 -4.37 1.49 -31.78
C GLN A 52 -4.03 2.50 -30.66
N PRO A 53 -4.57 3.74 -30.66
CA PRO A 53 -4.27 4.70 -29.60
C PRO A 53 -4.77 4.25 -28.22
N SER A 54 -5.93 3.60 -28.14
CA SER A 54 -6.48 3.14 -26.86
C SER A 54 -5.73 1.92 -26.33
N LEU A 55 -5.31 1.00 -27.20
CA LEU A 55 -4.46 -0.14 -26.81
C LEU A 55 -3.10 0.34 -26.29
N LEU A 56 -2.44 1.26 -27.01
CA LEU A 56 -1.17 1.85 -26.58
C LEU A 56 -1.30 2.59 -25.25
N ALA A 57 -2.33 3.42 -25.10
CA ALA A 57 -2.60 4.13 -23.85
C ALA A 57 -2.79 3.16 -22.68
N ASN A 58 -3.56 2.07 -22.86
CA ASN A 58 -3.76 1.06 -21.83
C ASN A 58 -2.46 0.34 -21.44
N SER A 59 -1.62 0.00 -22.41
CA SER A 59 -0.30 -0.59 -22.16
C SER A 59 0.62 0.36 -21.40
N LEU A 60 0.64 1.64 -21.77
CA LEU A 60 1.45 2.65 -21.08
C LEU A 60 0.98 2.89 -19.63
N VAL A 61 -0.33 2.95 -19.41
CA VAL A 61 -0.91 3.07 -18.06
C VAL A 61 -0.54 1.86 -17.21
N THR A 62 -0.65 0.66 -17.77
CA THR A 62 -0.29 -0.59 -17.09
C THR A 62 1.19 -0.61 -16.73
N LEU A 63 2.07 -0.27 -17.67
CA LEU A 63 3.52 -0.19 -17.42
C LEU A 63 3.86 0.85 -16.36
N SER A 64 3.24 2.03 -16.41
CA SER A 64 3.44 3.09 -15.42
C SER A 64 3.04 2.66 -14.02
N ASN A 65 1.93 1.91 -13.92
CA ASN A 65 1.49 1.34 -12.65
C ASN A 65 2.49 0.29 -12.11
N TYR A 66 3.00 -0.60 -12.96
CA TYR A 66 4.02 -1.56 -12.56
C TYR A 66 5.32 -0.89 -12.11
N ALA A 67 5.79 0.13 -12.86
CA ALA A 67 6.97 0.89 -12.49
C ALA A 67 6.79 1.57 -11.12
N ARG A 68 5.62 2.14 -10.86
CA ARG A 68 5.28 2.71 -9.54
C ARG A 68 5.28 1.65 -8.44
N GLN A 69 4.61 0.51 -8.66
CA GLN A 69 4.56 -0.58 -7.67
C GLN A 69 5.96 -1.11 -7.34
N LEU A 70 6.82 -1.27 -8.35
CA LEU A 70 8.21 -1.68 -8.16
C LEU A 70 8.99 -0.65 -7.35
N TRP A 71 8.81 0.64 -7.65
CA TRP A 71 9.47 1.73 -6.92
C TRP A 71 9.02 1.77 -5.45
N GLU A 72 7.72 1.66 -5.18
CA GLU A 72 7.16 1.61 -3.82
C GLU A 72 7.67 0.39 -3.05
N ALA A 73 7.65 -0.79 -3.67
CA ALA A 73 8.15 -2.02 -3.06
C ALA A 73 9.66 -1.99 -2.81
N SER A 74 10.42 -1.20 -3.57
CA SER A 74 11.87 -1.05 -3.37
C SER A 74 12.25 -0.08 -2.25
N GLN A 75 11.35 0.81 -1.81
CA GLN A 75 11.62 1.79 -0.75
C GLN A 75 12.24 1.16 0.52
N PRO A 76 11.69 0.09 1.12
CA PRO A 76 12.24 -0.51 2.34
C PRO A 76 13.63 -1.14 2.17
N LEU A 77 14.11 -1.32 0.93
CA LEU A 77 15.44 -1.85 0.62
C LEU A 77 16.49 -0.75 0.43
N GLN A 78 16.09 0.52 0.41
CA GLN A 78 17.00 1.64 0.18
C GLN A 78 17.88 1.93 1.41
N LEU A 79 19.16 1.61 1.28
CA LEU A 79 20.17 1.81 2.34
C LEU A 79 20.39 3.29 2.71
N SER A 80 20.00 4.23 1.86
CA SER A 80 20.11 5.67 2.10
C SER A 80 19.08 6.23 3.08
N THR A 81 18.11 5.42 3.50
CA THR A 81 17.05 5.83 4.44
C THR A 81 17.20 5.06 5.76
N SER A 82 16.98 5.72 6.90
CA SER A 82 17.04 5.04 8.20
C SER A 82 15.90 4.02 8.40
N ASN A 83 14.79 4.17 7.67
CA ASN A 83 13.66 3.23 7.73
C ASN A 83 13.79 2.13 6.66
N ASN A 84 14.90 1.41 6.66
CA ASN A 84 15.13 0.26 5.79
C ASN A 84 15.21 -1.03 6.62
N VAL A 85 14.93 -2.17 5.97
CA VAL A 85 14.87 -3.48 6.64
C VAL A 85 16.21 -3.94 7.24
N PHE A 86 17.32 -3.40 6.75
CA PHE A 86 18.66 -3.76 7.21
C PHE A 86 19.07 -3.05 8.50
N LEU A 87 18.42 -1.92 8.81
CA LEU A 87 18.64 -1.12 10.02
C LEU A 87 17.59 -1.40 11.09
N GLN A 88 16.57 -2.21 10.78
CA GLN A 88 15.59 -2.68 11.75
C GLN A 88 16.25 -3.58 12.81
N ARG A 89 15.86 -3.38 14.07
CA ARG A 89 16.35 -4.13 15.21
C ARG A 89 15.16 -4.65 16.02
N THR A 90 15.36 -5.77 16.70
CA THR A 90 14.37 -6.32 17.62
C THR A 90 15.01 -6.39 19.01
N ALA A 91 14.31 -5.84 20.00
CA ALA A 91 14.73 -5.96 21.39
C ALA A 91 14.13 -7.25 21.98
N THR A 92 14.95 -8.01 22.69
CA THR A 92 14.53 -9.21 23.43
C THR A 92 14.82 -9.01 24.91
N SER A 93 13.91 -9.49 25.76
CA SER A 93 14.02 -9.37 27.22
C SER A 93 14.13 -10.75 27.86
N SER A 94 14.96 -10.87 28.90
CA SER A 94 15.00 -12.06 29.75
C SER A 94 13.76 -12.20 30.64
N ALA A 95 12.98 -11.13 30.83
CA ALA A 95 11.75 -11.08 31.61
C ALA A 95 10.66 -10.29 30.86
N PRO A 96 10.08 -10.85 29.77
CA PRO A 96 9.19 -10.12 28.86
C PRO A 96 7.86 -9.68 29.51
N ASN A 97 7.43 -10.33 30.59
CA ASN A 97 6.23 -9.93 31.34
C ASN A 97 6.46 -8.78 32.32
N THR A 98 7.72 -8.39 32.53
CA THR A 98 8.12 -7.34 33.48
C THR A 98 8.68 -6.12 32.75
N VAL A 99 9.53 -6.34 31.75
CA VAL A 99 10.18 -5.28 30.98
C VAL A 99 10.16 -5.65 29.51
N THR A 100 9.58 -4.78 28.69
CA THR A 100 9.63 -4.84 27.23
C THR A 100 10.29 -3.58 26.70
N ALA A 101 10.88 -3.69 25.51
CA ALA A 101 11.48 -2.57 24.82
C ALA A 101 11.15 -2.67 23.33
N GLN A 102 11.13 -1.52 22.66
CA GLN A 102 11.08 -1.43 21.20
C GLN A 102 12.37 -0.75 20.74
N ALA A 103 13.06 -1.38 19.79
CA ALA A 103 14.25 -0.80 19.20
C ALA A 103 13.84 0.06 18.00
N GLN A 104 14.32 1.30 17.97
CA GLN A 104 14.21 2.14 16.77
C GLN A 104 15.15 1.60 15.67
N PRO A 105 14.90 1.92 14.40
CA PRO A 105 15.91 1.74 13.37
C PRO A 105 17.22 2.42 13.80
N ASP A 106 18.36 1.84 13.41
CA ASP A 106 19.69 2.30 13.81
C ASP A 106 20.04 2.16 15.30
N ALA A 107 19.21 1.49 16.10
CA ALA A 107 19.57 1.19 17.48
C ALA A 107 20.88 0.39 17.57
N THR A 108 21.74 0.79 18.50
CA THR A 108 23.03 0.14 18.76
C THR A 108 22.83 -1.32 19.16
N LEU A 109 23.55 -2.22 18.50
CA LEU A 109 23.55 -3.64 18.86
C LEU A 109 24.34 -3.85 20.15
N SER A 110 23.65 -4.08 21.26
CA SER A 110 24.27 -4.34 22.55
C SER A 110 23.32 -5.08 23.49
N THR A 111 23.86 -5.56 24.61
CA THR A 111 23.10 -6.11 25.73
C THR A 111 23.14 -5.11 26.88
N TYR A 112 21.97 -4.77 27.41
CA TYR A 112 21.80 -3.80 28.50
C TYR A 112 21.33 -4.50 29.76
N ALA A 113 21.95 -4.18 30.90
CA ALA A 113 21.47 -4.58 32.22
C ALA A 113 20.51 -3.50 32.76
N ILE A 114 19.27 -3.88 33.05
CA ILE A 114 18.24 -2.97 33.57
C ILE A 114 17.89 -3.40 34.99
N SER A 115 18.03 -2.48 35.95
CA SER A 115 17.59 -2.65 37.33
C SER A 115 16.48 -1.66 37.63
N ILE A 116 15.34 -2.14 38.10
CA ILE A 116 14.16 -1.31 38.41
C ILE A 116 13.99 -1.28 39.93
N SER A 117 14.10 -0.09 40.51
CA SER A 117 13.85 0.14 41.95
C SER A 117 12.40 0.52 42.23
N GLN A 118 11.77 1.28 41.33
CA GLN A 118 10.40 1.77 41.50
C GLN A 118 9.76 2.02 40.13
N ILE A 119 8.45 1.79 40.03
CA ILE A 119 7.64 2.14 38.85
C ILE A 119 7.01 3.51 39.09
N ALA A 120 6.98 4.35 38.06
CA ALA A 120 6.29 5.62 38.11
C ALA A 120 4.78 5.38 38.35
N THR A 121 4.23 6.00 39.38
CA THR A 121 2.80 5.95 39.72
C THR A 121 2.17 7.32 39.52
N ALA A 122 0.98 7.35 38.94
CA ALA A 122 0.18 8.57 38.91
C ALA A 122 -0.39 8.88 40.30
N GLN A 123 -0.37 10.15 40.71
CA GLN A 123 -1.02 10.58 41.94
C GLN A 123 -2.53 10.37 41.81
N GLN A 124 -3.12 9.71 42.81
CA GLN A 124 -4.56 9.59 42.94
C GLN A 124 -5.03 10.47 44.10
N ASN A 125 -5.89 11.44 43.80
CA ASN A 125 -6.57 12.23 44.82
C ASN A 125 -7.91 11.56 45.14
N ILE A 126 -7.94 10.81 46.24
CA ILE A 126 -9.16 10.18 46.74
C ILE A 126 -9.85 11.19 47.66
N GLY A 127 -10.88 11.86 47.16
CA GLY A 127 -11.73 12.74 47.96
C GLY A 127 -12.64 11.91 48.88
N ILE A 128 -12.70 12.27 50.16
CA ILE A 128 -13.68 11.71 51.09
C ILE A 128 -14.92 12.61 51.00
N SER A 129 -16.05 12.08 50.55
CA SER A 129 -17.32 12.81 50.58
C SER A 129 -17.77 12.97 52.03
N LEU A 130 -17.58 14.16 52.60
CA LEU A 130 -18.13 14.51 53.90
C LEU A 130 -19.59 14.95 53.70
N THR A 131 -20.53 14.03 53.89
CA THR A 131 -21.96 14.37 53.97
C THR A 131 -22.26 14.96 55.35
N SER A 132 -22.45 16.28 55.41
CA SER A 132 -23.02 16.95 56.58
C SER A 132 -24.55 17.02 56.45
N ALA A 133 -25.28 16.60 57.49
CA ALA A 133 -26.72 16.85 57.60
C ALA A 133 -27.04 18.30 58.04
N ALA A 134 -26.01 19.07 58.39
CA ALA A 134 -26.13 20.47 58.79
C ALA A 134 -25.68 21.38 57.64
N ALA A 135 -26.58 22.24 57.17
CA ALA A 135 -26.27 23.37 56.28
C ALA A 135 -25.47 24.48 56.99
N THR A 136 -24.98 24.24 58.21
CA THR A 136 -24.20 25.19 59.01
C THR A 136 -22.72 24.86 58.86
N GLY A 137 -22.06 25.44 57.87
CA GLY A 137 -20.62 25.28 57.71
C GLY A 137 -20.00 25.98 56.50
N LEU A 138 -20.79 26.27 55.46
CA LEU A 138 -20.35 27.06 54.31
C LEU A 138 -21.28 28.27 54.17
N THR A 139 -20.73 29.47 54.35
CA THR A 139 -21.46 30.70 54.06
C THR A 139 -21.73 30.82 52.54
N PRO A 140 -22.83 31.43 52.11
CA PRO A 140 -23.05 31.73 50.70
C PRO A 140 -21.89 32.57 50.15
N GLY A 141 -21.26 32.11 49.06
CA GLY A 141 -20.09 32.79 48.49
C GLY A 141 -19.45 31.99 47.36
N THR A 142 -18.46 32.59 46.71
CA THR A 142 -17.63 31.91 45.70
C THR A 142 -16.42 31.30 46.39
N TYR A 143 -16.15 30.02 46.10
CA TYR A 143 -15.00 29.30 46.63
C TYR A 143 -14.06 28.94 45.49
N THR A 144 -12.77 29.27 45.65
CA THR A 144 -11.71 28.86 44.72
C THR A 144 -10.98 27.66 45.32
N LEU A 145 -10.75 26.65 44.49
CA LEU A 145 -9.95 25.48 44.83
C LEU A 145 -8.63 25.56 44.06
N ASP A 146 -7.53 25.79 44.78
CA ASP A 146 -6.18 25.79 44.21
C ASP A 146 -5.48 24.45 44.50
N PHE A 147 -4.90 23.87 43.46
CA PHE A 147 -4.11 22.64 43.55
C PHE A 147 -2.65 22.98 43.23
N PRO A 148 -1.76 23.07 44.24
CA PRO A 148 -0.35 23.35 43.99
C PRO A 148 0.33 22.19 43.27
N ARG A 149 1.25 22.52 42.37
CA ARG A 149 2.12 21.57 41.66
C ARG A 149 3.25 21.07 42.54
#